data_AF-A0A922LC34-F1
#
_entry.id   AF-A0A922LC34-F1
#
_cell.length_a   1.000
_cell.length_b   1.000
_cell.length_c   1.000
_cell.angle_alpha   90.00
_cell.angle_beta   90.00
_cell.angle_gamma   90.00
#
_symmetry.space_group_name_H-M   'P 1'
#
loop_
_entity.id
_entity.type
_entity.pdbx_description
1 polymer ?
#
loop_
_entity_poly.entity_id
_entity_poly.type
_entity_poly.pdbx_seq_one_letter_code
_entity_poly.pdbx_strand_id
1 'polypeptide(L)'
;MFSIRFTILSITTILVVVATTSYAYVPCTNPSKHVGHWIGRDQECAALVQTNCHRQPGNKQIGLTSSWRRGVHVKDNCSKIPAYTAIATFLGPNHHYDEPHLHQHTAIFVRCEKAGIRVYDQWNGTPIGFRIIPWKGSSQQYSGNNFYTVA
;
A
#
# COMPACT_ATOMS: atom_id res chain seq x y z
N MET A 1 66.74 24.68 -17.78
CA MET A 1 65.40 24.39 -18.34
C MET A 1 65.32 22.87 -18.50
N PHE A 2 64.50 22.07 -17.83
CA PHE A 2 63.16 22.25 -17.25
C PHE A 2 63.00 21.31 -16.03
N SER A 3 62.26 21.77 -15.02
CA SER A 3 61.84 21.01 -13.84
C SER A 3 60.44 20.43 -14.12
N ILE A 4 60.20 19.15 -13.82
CA ILE A 4 58.87 18.54 -13.89
C ILE A 4 58.52 18.01 -12.49
N ARG A 5 57.61 18.73 -11.82
CA ARG A 5 57.01 18.32 -10.56
C ARG A 5 55.78 17.44 -10.87
N PHE A 6 55.76 16.21 -10.38
CA PHE A 6 54.56 15.37 -10.40
C PHE A 6 53.65 15.78 -9.25
N THR A 7 52.53 16.42 -9.58
CA THR A 7 51.46 16.72 -8.63
C THR A 7 50.48 15.55 -8.62
N ILE A 8 50.46 14.77 -7.54
CA ILE A 8 49.48 13.71 -7.32
C ILE A 8 48.18 14.37 -6.85
N LEU A 9 47.18 14.41 -7.74
CA LEU A 9 45.81 14.79 -7.39
C LEU A 9 45.10 13.56 -6.79
N SER A 10 45.02 13.51 -5.46
CA SER A 10 44.23 12.52 -4.73
C SER A 10 42.74 12.75 -4.98
N ILE A 11 42.12 11.85 -5.76
CA ILE A 11 40.66 11.83 -5.98
C ILE A 11 40.04 11.07 -4.80
N THR A 12 39.48 11.81 -3.84
CA THR A 12 38.63 11.24 -2.79
C THR A 12 37.25 10.94 -3.37
N THR A 13 37.00 9.67 -3.70
CA THR A 13 35.65 9.18 -4.02
C THR A 13 34.78 9.21 -2.77
N ILE A 14 33.88 10.18 -2.69
CA ILE A 14 32.80 10.21 -1.69
C ILE A 14 31.77 9.14 -2.08
N LEU A 15 31.76 8.03 -1.35
CA LEU A 15 30.76 6.99 -1.48
C LEU A 15 29.46 7.48 -0.83
N VAL A 16 28.53 8.04 -1.60
CA VAL A 16 27.19 8.39 -1.12
C VAL A 16 26.40 7.09 -0.98
N VAL A 17 26.34 6.54 0.23
CA VAL A 17 25.43 5.45 0.57
C VAL A 17 24.03 6.02 0.65
N VAL A 18 23.28 5.96 -0.46
CA VAL A 18 21.85 6.26 -0.45
C VAL A 18 21.17 5.10 0.28
N ALA A 19 20.88 5.28 1.56
CA ALA A 19 20.06 4.36 2.33
C ALA A 19 18.64 4.39 1.74
N THR A 20 18.34 3.47 0.83
CA THR A 20 16.98 3.28 0.33
C THR A 20 16.19 2.63 1.46
N THR A 21 15.39 3.43 2.18
CA THR A 21 14.38 2.89 3.08
C THR A 21 13.33 2.15 2.26
N SER A 22 13.55 0.85 2.05
CA SER A 22 12.53 -0.03 1.50
C SER A 22 11.45 -0.20 2.57
N TYR A 23 10.42 0.64 2.54
CA TYR A 23 9.19 0.34 3.26
C TYR A 23 8.67 -0.99 2.71
N ALA A 24 8.64 -2.03 3.55
CA ALA A 24 8.13 -3.33 3.17
C ALA A 24 6.61 -3.23 3.04
N TYR A 25 6.13 -2.83 1.87
CA TYR A 25 4.74 -2.91 1.47
C TYR A 25 4.33 -4.39 1.37
N VAL A 26 3.02 -4.66 1.41
CA VAL A 26 2.48 -5.98 1.06
C VAL A 26 1.96 -5.94 -0.38
N PRO A 27 2.72 -6.47 -1.37
CA PRO A 27 2.26 -6.57 -2.74
C PRO A 27 1.03 -7.48 -2.88
N CYS A 28 0.33 -7.35 -3.98
CA CYS A 28 -0.85 -8.14 -4.30
C CYS A 28 -0.83 -8.49 -5.78
N THR A 29 -1.42 -9.62 -6.12
CA THR A 29 -1.66 -9.98 -7.52
C THR A 29 -2.72 -9.05 -8.09
N ASN A 30 -2.52 -8.55 -9.32
CA ASN A 30 -3.49 -7.69 -10.00
C ASN A 30 -4.86 -8.39 -10.14
N PRO A 31 -5.94 -7.87 -9.52
CA PRO A 31 -7.26 -8.51 -9.53
C PRO A 31 -8.10 -8.21 -10.78
N SER A 32 -7.58 -7.47 -11.77
CA SER A 32 -8.36 -6.98 -12.94
C SER A 32 -9.15 -8.06 -13.69
N LYS A 33 -8.66 -9.30 -13.75
CA LYS A 33 -9.37 -10.44 -14.39
C LYS A 33 -10.66 -10.86 -13.67
N HIS A 34 -10.85 -10.42 -12.43
CA HIS A 34 -12.00 -10.76 -11.59
C HIS A 34 -12.95 -9.58 -11.39
N VAL A 35 -12.75 -8.46 -12.08
CA VAL A 35 -13.68 -7.33 -12.06
C VAL A 35 -15.08 -7.80 -12.45
N GLY A 36 -16.10 -7.38 -11.69
CA GLY A 36 -17.48 -7.84 -11.86
C GLY A 36 -17.81 -9.16 -11.15
N HIS A 37 -16.82 -9.81 -10.52
CA HIS A 37 -17.02 -10.99 -9.69
C HIS A 37 -16.57 -10.73 -8.25
N TRP A 38 -17.07 -11.53 -7.31
CA TRP A 38 -16.56 -11.57 -5.94
C TRP A 38 -15.47 -12.63 -5.80
N ILE A 39 -14.52 -12.38 -4.91
CA ILE A 39 -13.54 -13.39 -4.51
C ILE A 39 -13.40 -13.44 -2.99
N GLY A 40 -12.88 -14.56 -2.49
CA GLY A 40 -12.66 -14.75 -1.07
C GLY A 40 -13.96 -14.99 -0.30
N ARG A 41 -13.81 -15.25 1.01
CA ARG A 41 -14.94 -15.61 1.89
C ARG A 41 -15.86 -14.40 2.13
N ASP A 42 -17.16 -14.67 2.21
CA ASP A 42 -18.21 -13.71 2.61
C ASP A 42 -18.27 -12.43 1.77
N GLN A 43 -17.58 -12.40 0.61
CA GLN A 43 -17.59 -11.27 -0.33
C GLN A 43 -17.04 -9.96 0.26
N GLU A 44 -16.27 -10.05 1.34
CA GLU A 44 -15.80 -8.89 2.09
C GLU A 44 -14.61 -8.19 1.44
N CYS A 45 -14.39 -6.92 1.80
CA CYS A 45 -13.24 -6.14 1.36
C CYS A 45 -11.90 -6.80 1.77
N ALA A 46 -11.82 -7.28 3.01
CA ALA A 46 -10.65 -7.97 3.53
C ALA A 46 -10.38 -9.29 2.80
N ALA A 47 -11.43 -9.98 2.34
CA ALA A 47 -11.30 -11.25 1.66
C ALA A 47 -10.60 -11.11 0.29
N LEU A 48 -10.90 -10.04 -0.46
CA LEU A 48 -10.18 -9.70 -1.70
C LEU A 48 -8.68 -9.51 -1.43
N VAL A 49 -8.35 -8.68 -0.44
CA VAL A 49 -6.95 -8.37 -0.10
C VAL A 49 -6.23 -9.62 0.42
N GLN A 50 -6.84 -10.38 1.33
CA GLN A 50 -6.28 -11.63 1.81
C GLN A 50 -6.04 -12.66 0.71
N THR A 51 -6.94 -12.73 -0.29
CA THR A 51 -6.83 -13.66 -1.42
C THR A 51 -5.69 -13.25 -2.36
N ASN A 52 -5.62 -11.97 -2.74
CA ASN A 52 -4.66 -11.50 -3.74
C ASN A 52 -3.26 -11.25 -3.21
N CYS A 53 -3.12 -11.01 -1.91
CA CYS A 53 -1.85 -10.67 -1.28
C CYS A 53 -1.30 -11.85 -0.43
N HIS A 54 -1.91 -13.05 -0.54
CA HIS A 54 -1.64 -14.23 0.29
C HIS A 54 -0.22 -14.82 0.18
N ARG A 55 0.58 -14.42 -0.82
CA ARG A 55 1.90 -15.01 -1.06
C ARG A 55 2.85 -13.94 -1.55
N GLN A 56 3.72 -13.46 -0.65
CA GLN A 56 4.81 -12.57 -1.01
C GLN A 56 6.11 -13.33 -1.22
N PRO A 57 6.99 -12.84 -2.13
CA PRO A 57 8.38 -13.26 -2.15
C PRO A 57 8.99 -13.08 -0.75
N GLY A 58 9.63 -14.12 -0.20
CA GLY A 58 10.24 -14.06 1.13
C GLY A 58 9.36 -14.49 2.31
N ASN A 59 8.33 -15.30 2.09
CA ASN A 59 7.51 -15.98 3.13
C ASN A 59 6.60 -15.08 4.00
N LYS A 60 6.43 -13.79 3.68
CA LYS A 60 5.49 -12.94 4.42
C LYS A 60 4.06 -13.11 3.88
N GLN A 61 3.25 -13.87 4.59
CA GLN A 61 1.82 -13.99 4.32
C GLN A 61 1.09 -12.79 4.94
N ILE A 62 0.13 -12.19 4.21
CA ILE A 62 -0.65 -11.04 4.72
C ILE A 62 -1.47 -11.36 5.99
N GLY A 63 -1.74 -12.65 6.26
CA GLY A 63 -2.37 -13.10 7.49
C GLY A 63 -3.82 -12.66 7.68
N LEU A 64 -4.32 -12.80 8.90
CA LEU A 64 -5.64 -12.33 9.33
C LEU A 64 -5.63 -10.82 9.58
N THR A 65 -6.76 -10.14 9.43
CA THR A 65 -6.93 -8.70 9.69
C THR A 65 -6.45 -8.27 11.08
N SER A 66 -6.62 -9.13 12.09
CA SER A 66 -6.10 -8.93 13.45
C SER A 66 -4.58 -8.78 13.54
N SER A 67 -3.85 -9.34 12.57
CA SER A 67 -2.38 -9.26 12.49
C SER A 67 -1.89 -8.02 11.73
N TRP A 68 -2.75 -7.35 10.97
CA TRP A 68 -2.35 -6.20 10.16
C TRP A 68 -1.86 -5.05 11.03
N ARG A 69 -0.81 -4.38 10.58
CA ARG A 69 -0.30 -3.16 11.20
C ARG A 69 -0.38 -1.99 10.24
N ARG A 70 -0.63 -0.81 10.80
CA ARG A 70 -0.64 0.45 10.06
C ARG A 70 0.78 0.74 9.56
N GLY A 71 0.95 0.81 8.25
CA GLY A 71 2.17 1.24 7.59
C GLY A 71 2.18 2.75 7.32
N VAL A 72 2.69 3.13 6.14
CA VAL A 72 2.81 4.55 5.77
C VAL A 72 1.49 5.11 5.28
N HIS A 73 1.27 6.40 5.53
CA HIS A 73 0.08 7.10 5.03
C HIS A 73 0.11 7.20 3.50
N VAL A 74 -0.97 6.78 2.83
CA VAL A 74 -0.99 6.65 1.36
C VAL A 74 -0.83 8.01 0.69
N LYS A 75 -1.59 9.01 1.14
CA LYS A 75 -1.59 10.34 0.52
C LYS A 75 -0.23 11.01 0.54
N ASP A 76 0.51 10.86 1.64
CA ASP A 76 1.82 11.50 1.81
C ASP A 76 2.95 10.72 1.11
N ASN A 77 2.66 9.51 0.61
CA ASN A 77 3.65 8.60 0.03
C ASN A 77 3.26 8.08 -1.37
N CYS A 78 2.36 8.78 -2.06
CA CYS A 78 1.81 8.37 -3.35
C CYS A 78 2.82 7.90 -4.40
N SER A 79 3.97 8.58 -4.51
CA SER A 79 5.01 8.26 -5.50
C SER A 79 5.92 7.09 -5.10
N LYS A 80 5.86 6.67 -3.83
CA LYS A 80 6.73 5.62 -3.26
C LYS A 80 6.03 4.28 -3.14
N ILE A 81 4.70 4.27 -3.10
CA ILE A 81 3.89 3.06 -2.96
C ILE A 81 3.76 2.39 -4.34
N PRO A 82 4.23 1.14 -4.51
CA PRO A 82 4.05 0.41 -5.76
C PRO A 82 2.57 0.14 -6.04
N ALA A 83 2.22 0.08 -7.32
CA ALA A 83 0.91 -0.44 -7.72
C ALA A 83 0.72 -1.87 -7.20
N TYR A 84 -0.54 -2.20 -6.93
CA TYR A 84 -0.99 -3.45 -6.33
C TYR A 84 -0.44 -3.66 -4.92
N THR A 85 -0.48 -2.61 -4.09
CA THR A 85 -0.15 -2.70 -2.66
C THR A 85 -1.42 -2.82 -1.83
N ALA A 86 -1.43 -3.66 -0.80
CA ALA A 86 -2.51 -3.71 0.18
C ALA A 86 -2.57 -2.40 0.97
N ILE A 87 -3.72 -1.75 0.98
CA ILE A 87 -3.99 -0.55 1.76
C ILE A 87 -5.26 -0.73 2.57
N ALA A 88 -5.30 -0.17 3.77
CA ALA A 88 -6.42 -0.28 4.67
C ALA A 88 -6.60 0.99 5.49
N THR A 89 -7.82 1.20 5.96
CA THR A 89 -8.06 2.10 7.08
C THR A 89 -7.67 1.41 8.38
N PHE A 90 -7.30 2.19 9.40
CA PHE A 90 -6.89 1.66 10.70
C PHE A 90 -7.54 2.51 11.80
N LEU A 91 -8.86 2.58 11.78
CA LEU A 91 -9.67 3.49 12.59
C LEU A 91 -9.81 3.06 14.06
N GLY A 92 -9.43 1.82 14.39
CA GLY A 92 -9.50 1.27 15.73
C GLY A 92 -8.56 1.94 16.74
N PRO A 93 -8.79 1.71 18.04
CA PRO A 93 -7.84 2.09 19.08
C PRO A 93 -6.44 1.62 18.74
N ASN A 94 -5.42 2.44 19.05
CA ASN A 94 -4.02 2.16 18.72
C ASN A 94 -3.76 1.83 17.25
N HIS A 95 -4.61 2.32 16.34
CA HIS A 95 -4.47 2.14 14.90
C HIS A 95 -4.63 0.68 14.44
N HIS A 96 -5.53 -0.07 15.08
CA HIS A 96 -5.88 -1.42 14.64
C HIS A 96 -6.96 -1.42 13.54
N TYR A 97 -6.95 -2.46 12.72
CA TYR A 97 -7.98 -2.71 11.70
C TYR A 97 -9.20 -3.41 12.30
N ASP A 98 -8.98 -4.45 13.09
CA ASP A 98 -9.99 -5.43 13.48
C ASP A 98 -10.77 -5.00 14.73
N GLU A 99 -11.54 -3.92 14.61
CA GLU A 99 -12.39 -3.37 15.67
C GLU A 99 -13.88 -3.59 15.33
N PRO A 100 -14.61 -4.47 16.03
CA PRO A 100 -15.97 -4.89 15.67
C PRO A 100 -16.99 -3.76 15.50
N HIS A 101 -16.79 -2.62 16.17
CA HIS A 101 -17.72 -1.49 16.14
C HIS A 101 -17.36 -0.42 15.11
N LEU A 102 -16.27 -0.60 14.37
CA LEU A 102 -15.84 0.36 13.37
C LEU A 102 -15.96 -0.23 11.97
N HIS A 103 -16.64 0.51 11.10
CA HIS A 103 -16.61 0.23 9.68
C HIS A 103 -15.22 0.54 9.16
N GLN A 104 -14.47 -0.49 8.80
CA GLN A 104 -13.13 -0.39 8.23
C GLN A 104 -13.19 -0.82 6.78
N HIS A 105 -12.27 -0.31 5.98
CA HIS A 105 -12.20 -0.67 4.57
C HIS A 105 -10.77 -0.97 4.16
N THR A 106 -10.63 -1.89 3.22
CA THR A 106 -9.34 -2.29 2.67
C THR A 106 -9.47 -2.52 1.18
N ALA A 107 -8.38 -2.27 0.47
CA ALA A 107 -8.35 -2.23 -0.98
C ALA A 107 -6.96 -2.55 -1.51
N ILE A 108 -6.88 -2.80 -2.81
CA ILE A 108 -5.62 -2.95 -3.53
C ILE A 108 -5.33 -1.63 -4.25
N PHE A 109 -4.30 -0.92 -3.79
CA PHE A 109 -3.84 0.34 -4.35
C PHE A 109 -3.38 0.18 -5.80
N VAL A 110 -3.68 1.16 -6.66
CA VAL A 110 -3.11 1.23 -8.01
C VAL A 110 -2.25 2.47 -8.17
N ARG A 111 -2.81 3.65 -7.83
CA ARG A 111 -2.11 4.94 -7.87
C ARG A 111 -2.92 6.00 -7.14
N CYS A 112 -2.28 7.10 -6.76
CA CYS A 112 -2.98 8.31 -6.40
C CYS A 112 -3.40 9.11 -7.63
N GLU A 113 -4.51 9.83 -7.53
CA GLU A 113 -5.01 10.78 -8.52
C GLU A 113 -5.45 12.07 -7.83
N LYS A 114 -5.68 13.13 -8.62
CA LYS A 114 -6.16 14.42 -8.08
C LYS A 114 -7.42 14.27 -7.24
N ALA A 115 -8.34 13.39 -7.65
CA ALA A 115 -9.62 13.17 -6.98
C ALA A 115 -9.54 12.24 -5.76
N GLY A 116 -8.52 11.37 -5.66
CA GLY A 116 -8.48 10.34 -4.63
C GLY A 116 -7.46 9.24 -4.89
N ILE A 117 -7.71 8.07 -4.30
CA ILE A 117 -6.92 6.86 -4.52
C ILE A 117 -7.63 6.00 -5.55
N ARG A 118 -6.93 5.63 -6.62
CA ARG A 118 -7.40 4.63 -7.58
C ARG A 118 -7.10 3.24 -7.01
N VAL A 119 -8.14 2.41 -6.89
CA VAL A 119 -8.05 1.09 -6.25
C VAL A 119 -8.84 0.03 -6.99
N TYR A 120 -8.52 -1.22 -6.67
CA TYR A 120 -9.49 -2.32 -6.74
C TYR A 120 -10.01 -2.64 -5.35
N ASP A 121 -11.31 -2.74 -5.21
CA ASP A 121 -11.95 -3.21 -3.99
C ASP A 121 -13.27 -3.92 -4.27
N GLN A 122 -13.80 -4.57 -3.24
CA GLN A 122 -15.14 -5.17 -3.21
C GLN A 122 -15.70 -5.00 -1.80
N TRP A 123 -16.99 -5.26 -1.62
CA TRP A 123 -17.60 -5.48 -0.30
C TRP A 123 -18.89 -6.28 -0.46
N ASN A 124 -19.50 -6.68 0.65
CA ASN A 124 -20.78 -7.37 0.61
C ASN A 124 -21.84 -6.50 -0.11
N GLY A 125 -22.33 -6.98 -1.25
CA GLY A 125 -23.26 -6.23 -2.12
C GLY A 125 -22.60 -5.46 -3.28
N THR A 126 -21.27 -5.48 -3.43
CA THR A 126 -20.58 -4.92 -4.61
C THR A 126 -19.37 -5.78 -5.01
N PRO A 127 -19.37 -6.37 -6.21
CA PRO A 127 -18.25 -7.18 -6.69
C PRO A 127 -17.01 -6.31 -6.94
N ILE A 128 -15.89 -6.95 -7.29
CA ILE A 128 -14.63 -6.22 -7.54
C ILE A 128 -14.85 -5.13 -8.58
N GLY A 129 -14.57 -3.89 -8.18
CA GLY A 129 -14.63 -2.70 -9.03
C GLY A 129 -13.29 -2.00 -9.12
N PHE A 130 -13.08 -1.30 -10.24
CA PHE A 130 -11.97 -0.36 -10.39
C PHE A 130 -12.48 1.07 -10.20
N ARG A 131 -12.24 1.66 -9.03
CA ARG A 131 -12.86 2.93 -8.64
C ARG A 131 -11.90 3.89 -7.97
N ILE A 132 -12.36 5.13 -7.80
CA ILE A 132 -11.68 6.13 -6.97
C ILE A 132 -12.31 6.11 -5.58
N ILE A 133 -11.49 6.01 -4.55
CA ILE A 133 -11.85 6.42 -3.18
C ILE A 133 -11.50 7.90 -3.07
N PRO A 134 -12.48 8.82 -2.96
CA PRO A 134 -12.21 10.25 -2.95
C PRO A 134 -11.39 10.65 -1.73
N TRP A 135 -10.52 11.66 -1.85
CA TRP A 135 -9.70 12.11 -0.72
C TRP A 135 -10.53 12.47 0.52
N LYS A 136 -11.69 13.12 0.31
CA LYS A 136 -12.68 13.41 1.34
C LYS A 136 -13.96 12.64 1.00
N GLY A 137 -14.10 11.44 1.57
CA GLY A 137 -15.30 10.62 1.41
C GLY A 137 -16.45 11.07 2.32
N SER A 138 -17.64 10.54 2.08
CA SER A 138 -18.83 10.76 2.92
C SER A 138 -18.72 10.10 4.30
N SER A 139 -17.82 9.12 4.45
CA SER A 139 -17.54 8.43 5.71
C SER A 139 -16.04 8.16 5.86
N GLN A 140 -15.60 7.87 7.09
CA GLN A 140 -14.18 7.69 7.40
C GLN A 140 -13.55 6.54 6.61
N GLN A 141 -14.27 5.43 6.44
CA GLN A 141 -13.78 4.24 5.74
C GLN A 141 -13.70 4.42 4.21
N TYR A 142 -14.44 5.38 3.66
CA TYR A 142 -14.43 5.70 2.23
C TYR A 142 -13.72 7.03 1.94
N SER A 143 -12.90 7.51 2.87
CA SER A 143 -12.09 8.72 2.73
C SER A 143 -10.64 8.34 2.49
N GLY A 144 -10.11 8.70 1.32
CA GLY A 144 -8.72 8.41 0.92
C GLY A 144 -7.68 8.98 1.89
N ASN A 145 -8.01 10.04 2.64
CA ASN A 145 -7.15 10.59 3.70
C ASN A 145 -6.95 9.65 4.90
N ASN A 146 -7.69 8.55 5.00
CA ASN A 146 -7.61 7.61 6.13
C ASN A 146 -6.92 6.30 5.77
N PHE A 147 -6.38 6.18 4.55
CA PHE A 147 -5.72 4.96 4.08
C PHE A 147 -4.23 4.96 4.37
N TYR A 148 -3.78 3.82 4.87
CA TYR A 148 -2.38 3.49 5.10
C TYR A 148 -2.05 2.18 4.39
N THR A 149 -0.78 1.95 4.06
CA THR A 149 -0.36 0.63 3.60
C THR A 149 -0.50 -0.38 4.74
N VAL A 150 -0.79 -1.64 4.41
CA VAL A 150 -0.69 -2.74 5.36
C VAL A 150 0.79 -3.11 5.53
N ALA A 151 1.24 -3.28 6.77
CA ALA A 151 2.60 -3.66 7.16
C ALA A 151 2.61 -4.92 8.01
#